data_AF-S9NVW5-F1
#
_entry.id   AF-S9NVW5-F1
#
_cell.length_a   1.000
_cell.length_b   1.000
_cell.length_c   1.000
_cell.angle_alpha   90.00
_cell.angle_beta   90.00
_cell.angle_gamma   90.00
#
_symmetry.space_group_name_H-M   'P 1'
#
loop_
_entity.id
_entity.type
_entity.pdbx_description
1 polymer ?
#
loop_
_entity_poly.entity_id
_entity_poly.type
_entity_poly.pdbx_seq_one_letter_code
_entity_poly.pdbx_strand_id
1 'polypeptide(L)'
;MTGFHLDGENHWVAELECGHRQHVRHEPPWMERPWVLTEEGRRSRLGIELDCRRCDEVGHAVAEAVREALAAAARQAYEDAGLSGLCAEGRWELALDALRSTGLTSAIHRALARPH
;
A
#
# COMPACT_ATOMS: atom_id res chain seq x y z
N MET A 1 18.07 -3.90 1.72
CA MET A 1 18.38 -4.32 0.33
C MET A 1 19.25 -5.56 0.37
N THR A 2 18.96 -6.56 -0.45
CA THR A 2 19.63 -7.89 -0.42
C THR A 2 20.54 -8.13 -1.62
N GLY A 3 20.33 -7.45 -2.75
CA GLY A 3 21.10 -7.67 -3.97
C GLY A 3 20.86 -6.64 -5.07
N PHE A 4 21.54 -6.82 -6.19
CA PHE A 4 21.37 -6.01 -7.40
C PHE A 4 21.57 -6.85 -8.65
N HIS A 5 20.85 -6.52 -9.71
CA HIS A 5 21.10 -7.02 -11.06
C HIS A 5 20.80 -5.94 -12.11
N LEU A 6 21.22 -6.21 -13.35
CA LEU A 6 20.81 -5.46 -14.52
C LEU A 6 19.58 -6.12 -15.12
N ASP A 7 18.58 -5.33 -15.50
CA ASP A 7 17.46 -5.83 -16.29
C ASP A 7 17.83 -5.98 -17.78
N GLY A 8 16.85 -6.35 -18.62
CA GLY A 8 17.04 -6.53 -20.06
C GLY A 8 17.42 -5.26 -20.83
N GLU A 9 17.25 -4.09 -20.21
CA GLU A 9 17.61 -2.77 -20.76
C GLU A 9 18.91 -2.23 -20.16
N ASN A 10 19.62 -3.05 -19.37
CA ASN A 10 20.86 -2.67 -18.70
C ASN A 10 20.67 -1.55 -17.65
N HIS A 11 19.49 -1.48 -17.03
CA HIS A 11 19.24 -0.62 -15.88
C HIS A 11 19.43 -1.36 -14.56
N TRP A 12 20.03 -0.69 -13.56
CA TRP A 12 20.22 -1.27 -12.24
C TRP A 12 18.91 -1.43 -11.49
N VAL A 13 18.68 -2.64 -11.00
CA VAL A 13 17.54 -3.04 -10.17
C VAL A 13 18.08 -3.50 -8.82
N ALA A 14 17.57 -2.90 -7.74
CA ALA A 14 17.80 -3.37 -6.38
C ALA A 14 16.78 -4.46 -6.01
N GLU A 15 17.27 -5.52 -5.39
CA GLU A 15 16.45 -6.55 -4.74
C GLU A 15 16.24 -6.16 -3.27
N LEU A 16 14.97 -6.08 -2.87
CA LEU A 16 14.58 -5.66 -1.54
C LEU A 16 14.18 -6.86 -0.68
N GLU A 17 14.29 -6.70 0.63
CA GLU A 17 13.97 -7.76 1.59
C GLU A 17 12.48 -8.12 1.58
N CYS A 18 11.61 -7.15 1.24
CA CYS A 18 10.19 -7.40 1.00
C CYS A 18 9.90 -8.24 -0.26
N GLY A 19 10.92 -8.67 -1.00
CA GLY A 19 10.82 -9.48 -2.22
C GLY A 19 10.55 -8.67 -3.49
N HIS A 20 10.31 -7.37 -3.39
CA HIS A 20 10.12 -6.49 -4.54
C HIS A 20 11.45 -6.06 -5.16
N ARG A 21 11.36 -5.66 -6.44
CA ARG A 21 12.46 -5.12 -7.23
C ARG A 21 12.22 -3.64 -7.49
N GLN A 22 13.25 -2.83 -7.36
CA GLN A 22 13.14 -1.38 -7.57
C GLN A 22 14.30 -0.88 -8.43
N HIS A 23 13.98 -0.16 -9.51
CA HIS A 23 15.00 0.52 -10.29
C HIS A 23 15.71 1.58 -9.45
N VAL A 24 17.04 1.59 -9.55
CA VAL A 24 17.90 2.53 -8.86
C VAL A 24 18.73 3.27 -9.90
N ARG A 25 18.30 4.48 -10.26
CA ARG A 25 18.90 5.29 -11.31
C ARG A 25 19.63 6.49 -10.72
N HIS A 26 20.66 6.97 -11.42
CA HIS A 26 21.32 8.23 -11.13
C HIS A 26 21.09 9.16 -12.34
N GLU A 27 20.13 10.08 -12.20
CA GLU A 27 19.71 10.99 -13.25
C GLU A 27 19.65 12.44 -12.73
N PRO A 28 20.80 13.08 -12.43
CA PRO A 28 20.81 14.48 -12.01
C PRO A 28 20.21 15.41 -13.09
N PRO A 29 19.52 16.50 -12.70
CA PRO A 29 19.26 16.95 -11.33
C PRO A 29 18.06 16.26 -10.65
N TRP A 30 17.40 15.31 -11.32
CA TRP A 30 16.13 14.73 -10.88
C TRP A 30 16.31 13.62 -9.84
N MET A 31 17.40 12.85 -9.90
CA MET A 31 17.67 11.75 -8.99
C MET A 31 19.16 11.57 -8.72
N GLU A 32 19.62 11.97 -7.53
CA GLU A 32 21.02 11.81 -7.12
C GLU A 32 21.26 10.50 -6.35
N ARG A 33 21.67 9.46 -7.08
CA ARG A 33 22.17 8.19 -6.49
C ARG A 33 23.56 7.80 -6.99
N PRO A 34 24.62 8.61 -6.72
CA PRO A 34 25.96 8.37 -7.28
C PRO A 34 26.54 7.01 -6.89
N TRP A 35 26.11 6.46 -5.75
CA TRP A 35 26.47 5.11 -5.30
C TRP A 35 26.09 4.00 -6.29
N VAL A 36 25.14 4.23 -7.21
CA VAL A 36 24.73 3.21 -8.18
C VAL A 36 25.74 3.05 -9.32
N LEU A 37 26.57 4.07 -9.56
CA LEU A 37 27.50 4.15 -10.69
C LEU A 37 28.65 3.14 -10.59
N THR A 38 29.10 2.83 -9.37
CA THR A 38 30.23 1.94 -9.13
C THR A 38 29.79 0.67 -8.43
N GLU A 39 30.52 -0.43 -8.66
CA GLU A 39 30.27 -1.69 -7.95
C GLU A 39 30.47 -1.55 -6.44
N GLU A 40 31.54 -0.87 -6.01
CA GLU A 40 31.82 -0.57 -4.61
C GLU A 40 30.67 0.22 -3.96
N GLY A 41 30.15 1.24 -4.67
CA GLY A 41 29.01 2.01 -4.23
C GLY A 41 27.76 1.15 -4.01
N ARG A 42 27.44 0.25 -4.95
CA ARG A 42 26.32 -0.70 -4.79
C ARG A 42 26.56 -1.66 -3.63
N ARG A 43 27.77 -2.22 -3.49
CA ARG A 43 28.12 -3.13 -2.39
C ARG A 43 27.97 -2.45 -1.03
N SER A 44 28.34 -1.18 -0.91
CA SER A 44 28.16 -0.40 0.34
C SER A 44 26.69 -0.17 0.73
N ARG A 45 25.75 -0.38 -0.20
CA ARG A 45 24.31 -0.26 0.05
C ARG A 45 23.62 -1.59 0.40
N LEU A 46 24.33 -2.71 0.32
CA LEU A 46 23.79 -3.99 0.80
C LEU A 46 23.52 -3.91 2.30
N GLY A 47 22.39 -4.46 2.74
CA GLY A 47 21.93 -4.39 4.13
C GLY A 47 21.34 -3.03 4.54
N ILE A 48 21.47 -1.98 3.71
CA ILE A 48 20.82 -0.69 3.98
C ILE A 48 19.35 -0.75 3.53
N GLU A 49 18.49 -0.11 4.31
CA GLU A 49 17.06 0.01 4.01
C GLU A 49 16.84 0.95 2.81
N LEU A 50 15.87 0.60 1.97
CA LEU A 50 15.40 1.42 0.86
C LEU A 50 13.88 1.30 0.79
N ASP A 51 13.20 2.44 0.82
CA ASP A 51 11.75 2.51 0.71
C ASP A 51 11.29 1.79 -0.55
N CYS A 52 10.36 0.84 -0.37
CA CYS A 52 9.83 0.06 -1.45
C CYS A 52 8.56 0.72 -1.97
N ARG A 53 8.67 1.37 -3.14
CA ARG A 53 7.54 2.05 -3.78
C ARG A 53 6.32 1.15 -3.96
N ARG A 54 6.54 -0.13 -4.27
CA ARG A 54 5.47 -1.11 -4.42
C ARG A 54 4.79 -1.46 -3.09
N CYS A 55 5.55 -1.56 -1.99
CA CYS A 55 4.94 -1.72 -0.66
C CYS A 55 4.14 -0.48 -0.27
N ASP A 56 4.64 0.72 -0.59
CA ASP A 56 3.93 1.97 -0.31
C ASP A 56 2.62 2.05 -1.09
N GLU A 57 2.66 1.73 -2.39
CA GLU A 57 1.48 1.70 -3.27
C GLU A 57 0.45 0.67 -2.79
N VAL A 58 0.89 -0.53 -2.41
CA VAL A 58 0.01 -1.58 -1.86
C VAL A 58 -0.57 -1.16 -0.51
N GLY A 59 0.25 -0.58 0.37
CA GLY A 59 -0.19 -0.08 1.68
C GLY A 59 -1.26 1.00 1.53
N HIS A 60 -1.08 1.92 0.58
CA HIS A 60 -2.07 2.94 0.26
C HIS A 60 -3.36 2.33 -0.30
N ALA A 61 -3.26 1.37 -1.23
CA ALA A 61 -4.42 0.70 -1.79
C ALA A 61 -5.25 -0.06 -0.73
N VAL A 62 -4.58 -0.70 0.24
CA VAL A 62 -5.24 -1.36 1.37
C VAL A 62 -5.94 -0.34 2.26
N ALA A 63 -5.28 0.78 2.58
CA ALA A 63 -5.87 1.82 3.42
C ALA A 63 -7.14 2.42 2.78
N GLU A 64 -7.13 2.69 1.47
CA GLU A 64 -8.32 3.15 0.75
C GLU A 64 -9.43 2.10 0.74
N ALA A 65 -9.11 0.83 0.45
CA ALA A 65 -10.11 -0.23 0.44
C ALA A 65 -10.77 -0.43 1.82
N VAL A 66 -10.02 -0.29 2.91
CA VAL A 66 -10.56 -0.32 4.28
C VAL A 66 -11.47 0.88 4.54
N ARG A 67 -11.04 2.09 4.16
CA ARG A 67 -11.83 3.31 4.32
C ARG A 67 -13.16 3.21 3.59
N GLU A 68 -13.14 2.76 2.34
CA GLU A 68 -14.33 2.55 1.51
C GLU A 68 -15.27 1.52 2.12
N ALA A 69 -14.73 0.37 2.56
CA ALA A 69 -15.53 -0.70 3.15
C ALA A 69 -16.24 -0.26 4.44
N LEU A 70 -15.51 0.41 5.33
CA LEU A 70 -16.05 0.91 6.59
C LEU A 70 -17.09 2.01 6.36
N ALA A 71 -16.81 2.97 5.47
CA ALA A 71 -17.75 4.03 5.14
C ALA A 71 -19.03 3.50 4.50
N ALA A 72 -18.92 2.51 3.61
CA ALA A 72 -20.06 1.86 2.98
C ALA A 72 -20.92 1.11 4.02
N ALA A 73 -20.29 0.32 4.91
CA ALA A 73 -21.00 -0.42 5.94
C ALA A 73 -21.74 0.50 6.92
N ALA A 74 -21.07 1.57 7.38
CA ALA A 74 -21.68 2.55 8.27
C ALA A 74 -22.89 3.25 7.63
N ARG A 75 -22.75 3.66 6.36
CA ARG A 75 -23.81 4.31 5.60
C ARG A 75 -25.01 3.39 5.42
N GLN A 76 -24.76 2.16 4.98
CA GLN A 76 -25.81 1.16 4.77
C GLN A 76 -26.59 0.90 6.07
N ALA A 77 -25.89 0.67 7.19
CA ALA A 77 -26.52 0.45 8.48
C ALA A 77 -27.38 1.66 8.93
N TYR A 78 -26.88 2.89 8.73
CA TYR A 78 -27.62 4.10 9.07
C TYR A 78 -28.91 4.24 8.23
N GLU A 79 -28.81 4.00 6.92
CA GLU A 79 -29.94 4.08 5.98
C GLU A 79 -30.99 3.01 6.27
N ASP A 80 -30.58 1.76 6.46
CA ASP A 80 -31.47 0.62 6.78
C ASP A 80 -32.18 0.81 8.13
N ALA A 81 -31.46 1.29 9.14
CA ALA A 81 -32.03 1.65 10.44
C ALA A 81 -33.08 2.77 10.30
N GLY A 82 -32.85 3.71 9.39
CA GLY A 82 -33.79 4.78 9.08
C GLY A 82 -35.06 4.29 8.40
N LEU A 83 -34.92 3.38 7.42
CA LEU A 83 -36.05 2.69 6.78
C LEU A 83 -36.85 1.86 7.80
N SER A 84 -36.17 1.35 8.83
CA SER A 84 -36.77 0.59 9.94
C SER A 84 -37.43 1.48 11.01
N GLY A 85 -37.41 2.81 10.84
CA GLY A 85 -38.10 3.76 11.72
C GLY A 85 -37.33 4.17 12.98
N LEU A 86 -36.03 3.83 13.08
CA LEU A 86 -35.23 4.24 14.24
C LEU A 86 -35.00 5.76 14.27
N CYS A 87 -34.85 6.32 15.48
CA CYS A 87 -34.45 7.70 15.68
C CYS A 87 -32.99 7.94 15.26
N ALA A 88 -32.56 9.20 15.20
CA ALA A 88 -31.21 9.54 14.75
C ALA A 88 -30.10 8.92 15.62
N GLU A 89 -30.31 8.84 16.93
CA GLU A 89 -29.36 8.24 17.88
C GLU A 89 -29.23 6.74 17.66
N GLY A 90 -30.35 6.01 17.57
CA GLY A 90 -30.33 4.57 17.30
C GLY A 90 -29.72 4.20 15.94
N ARG A 91 -29.90 5.06 14.91
CA ARG A 91 -29.20 4.87 13.62
C ARG A 91 -27.68 5.04 13.77
N TRP A 92 -27.25 6.00 14.58
CA TRP A 92 -25.83 6.26 14.83
C TRP A 92 -25.18 5.10 15.61
N GLU A 93 -25.86 4.54 16.60
CA GLU A 93 -25.41 3.36 17.33
C GLU A 93 -25.18 2.18 16.37
N LEU A 94 -26.15 1.88 15.51
CA LEU A 94 -26.01 0.79 14.53
C LEU A 94 -24.91 1.05 13.49
N ALA A 95 -24.71 2.31 13.06
CA ALA A 95 -23.61 2.67 12.17
C ALA A 95 -22.23 2.47 12.83
N LEU A 96 -22.10 2.83 14.12
CA LEU A 96 -20.88 2.59 14.89
C LEU A 96 -20.61 1.10 15.11
N ASP A 97 -21.65 0.31 15.38
CA ASP A 97 -21.53 -1.14 15.50
C ASP A 97 -21.10 -1.78 14.18
N ALA A 98 -21.64 -1.31 13.06
CA ALA A 98 -21.21 -1.73 11.72
C ALA A 98 -19.73 -1.40 11.48
N LEU A 99 -19.25 -0.20 11.84
CA LEU A 99 -17.82 0.15 11.75
C LEU A 99 -16.91 -0.80 12.54
N ARG A 100 -17.34 -1.22 13.73
CA ARG A 100 -16.55 -2.09 14.62
C ARG A 100 -16.57 -3.55 14.20
N SER A 101 -17.64 -4.00 13.56
CA SER A 101 -17.88 -5.42 13.25
C SER A 101 -17.68 -5.79 11.78
N THR A 102 -17.51 -4.80 10.89
CA THR A 102 -17.33 -5.06 9.45
C THR A 102 -16.06 -5.88 9.19
N GLY A 103 -16.23 -7.03 8.54
CA GLY A 103 -15.12 -7.86 8.09
C GLY A 103 -14.34 -7.20 6.93
N LEU A 104 -13.04 -6.99 7.12
CA LEU A 104 -12.19 -6.31 6.13
C LEU A 104 -11.48 -7.25 5.16
N THR A 105 -11.49 -8.57 5.41
CA THR A 105 -10.72 -9.56 4.64
C THR A 105 -10.95 -9.46 3.13
N SER A 106 -12.21 -9.39 2.70
CA SER A 106 -12.56 -9.30 1.28
C SER A 106 -12.08 -7.98 0.65
N ALA A 107 -12.13 -6.88 1.38
CA ALA A 107 -11.64 -5.59 0.90
C ALA A 107 -10.11 -5.59 0.75
N ILE A 108 -9.41 -6.13 1.76
CA ILE A 108 -7.94 -6.28 1.75
C ILE A 108 -7.50 -7.19 0.60
N HIS A 109 -8.11 -8.37 0.44
CA HIS A 109 -7.75 -9.30 -0.64
C HIS A 109 -7.94 -8.67 -2.03
N ARG A 110 -9.01 -7.91 -2.24
CA ARG A 110 -9.20 -7.18 -3.51
C ARG A 110 -8.13 -6.11 -3.73
N ALA A 111 -7.73 -5.39 -2.69
CA ALA A 111 -6.66 -4.39 -2.79
C ALA A 111 -5.32 -5.05 -3.15
N LEU A 112 -4.98 -6.16 -2.49
CA LEU A 112 -3.74 -6.91 -2.74
C LEU A 112 -3.69 -7.56 -4.13
N ALA A 113 -4.85 -7.87 -4.73
CA ALA A 113 -4.95 -8.50 -6.05
C ALA A 113 -4.82 -7.50 -7.22
N ARG A 114 -4.76 -6.19 -6.96
CA ARG A 114 -4.60 -5.19 -8.03
C ARG A 114 -3.18 -5.24 -8.60
N PRO A 115 -3.02 -5.16 -9.93
CA PRO A 115 -1.70 -5.02 -10.52
C PRO A 115 -1.12 -3.65 -10.14
N HIS A 116 0.06 -3.68 -9.53
CA HIS A 116 0.90 -2.54 -9.16
C HIS A 116 2.28 -2.72 -9.80
#